data_AF-A0A328FL42-F1
#
_entry.id   AF-A0A328FL42-F1
#
_cell.length_a   1.000
_cell.length_b   1.000
_cell.length_c   1.000
_cell.angle_alpha   90.00
_cell.angle_beta   90.00
_cell.angle_gamma   90.00
#
_symmetry.space_group_name_H-M   'P 1'
#
loop_
_entity.id
_entity.type
_entity.pdbx_description
1 polymer ?
#
loop_
_entity_poly.entity_id
_entity_poly.type
_entity_poly.pdbx_seq_one_letter_code
_entity_poly.pdbx_strand_id
1 'polypeptide(L)'
;MPGPTGILSASRRTDIPGWYMPWFLDRIEKGYFIVTNPFNRQSRRVDATPKDIHTIVFWSKNYGPFLDLRAHKILVQKGFHLFFNFTINTPLKELEPGLPDLSERLAQVRRIVWDLSPGQAAWRFDPICFYEKGGRVFNNLDTFEYIAGQLSQMGIKQCITSFYDPYKKVAARIKRMTGLGSPMLKFIDPGMERKTNIIRSMAQFLNPLGMDLFLCCEKELMDAAGLQTYASPNACINGRLYKTLFGGNPETRGDYGQRRKKGCQCTKSFDIGSYEDHPCFHNCLFCYARTGLDIKKTSIG
;
A
#
# COMPACT_ATOMS: atom_id res chain seq x y z
N MET A 1 0.07 -31.43 -13.32
CA MET A 1 0.28 -30.92 -11.95
C MET A 1 -0.69 -29.77 -11.74
N PRO A 2 -1.25 -29.55 -10.53
CA PRO A 2 -2.01 -28.34 -10.26
C PRO A 2 -1.12 -27.12 -10.55
N GLY A 3 -1.67 -26.10 -11.23
CA GLY A 3 -0.95 -24.87 -11.57
C GLY A 3 -0.53 -24.08 -10.32
N PRO A 4 0.23 -22.98 -10.50
CA PRO A 4 0.69 -22.16 -9.37
C PRO A 4 -0.48 -21.62 -8.56
N THR A 5 -0.34 -21.61 -7.24
CA THR A 5 -1.39 -21.16 -6.30
C THR A 5 -0.93 -20.01 -5.40
N GLY A 6 0.38 -19.87 -5.18
CA GLY A 6 0.94 -18.90 -4.24
C GLY A 6 0.72 -17.46 -4.68
N ILE A 7 0.53 -16.56 -3.72
CA ILE A 7 0.52 -15.12 -3.97
C ILE A 7 1.71 -14.52 -3.22
N LEU A 8 2.59 -13.83 -3.94
CA LEU A 8 3.75 -13.16 -3.37
C LEU A 8 3.44 -11.67 -3.15
N SER A 9 3.68 -11.12 -1.96
CA SER A 9 3.46 -9.70 -1.66
C SER A 9 4.78 -8.96 -1.51
N ALA A 10 5.01 -7.96 -2.36
CA ALA A 10 6.25 -7.19 -2.43
C ALA A 10 6.03 -5.66 -2.24
N SER A 11 5.73 -5.15 -1.05
CA SER A 11 5.34 -5.84 0.19
C SER A 11 4.47 -4.93 1.06
N ARG A 12 3.84 -5.48 2.10
CA ARG A 12 3.11 -4.67 3.09
C ARG A 12 4.06 -3.95 4.05
N ARG A 13 5.24 -4.52 4.32
CA ARG A 13 6.13 -4.10 5.42
C ARG A 13 7.14 -3.03 5.05
N THR A 14 7.37 -2.84 3.75
CA THR A 14 8.27 -1.82 3.19
C THR A 14 7.95 -1.58 1.72
N ASP A 15 8.42 -0.46 1.19
CA ASP A 15 8.28 -0.11 -0.22
C ASP A 15 9.39 -0.77 -1.04
N ILE A 16 9.22 -2.04 -1.37
CA ILE A 16 10.18 -2.80 -2.18
C ILE A 16 10.38 -2.17 -3.56
N PRO A 17 9.33 -1.78 -4.30
CA PRO A 17 9.50 -1.15 -5.61
C PRO A 17 10.30 0.15 -5.54
N GLY A 18 10.19 0.91 -4.45
CA GLY A 18 10.91 2.16 -4.25
C GLY A 18 12.37 2.02 -3.79
N TRP A 19 12.78 0.88 -3.22
CA TRP A 19 14.09 0.79 -2.53
C TRP A 19 14.85 -0.53 -2.69
N TYR A 20 14.19 -1.63 -3.04
CA TYR A 20 14.76 -2.97 -2.91
C TYR A 20 14.61 -3.83 -4.18
N MET A 21 14.41 -3.21 -5.34
CA MET A 21 14.23 -3.93 -6.60
C MET A 21 15.43 -4.76 -7.06
N PRO A 22 16.69 -4.30 -6.94
CA PRO A 22 17.85 -5.14 -7.25
C PRO A 22 17.89 -6.42 -6.41
N TRP A 23 17.66 -6.30 -5.10
CA TRP A 23 17.54 -7.44 -4.20
C TRP A 23 16.37 -8.35 -4.62
N PHE A 24 15.19 -7.78 -4.89
CA PHE A 24 14.02 -8.54 -5.29
C PHE A 24 14.27 -9.37 -6.55
N LEU A 25 14.88 -8.76 -7.58
CA LEU A 25 15.17 -9.45 -8.85
C LEU A 25 16.24 -10.54 -8.68
N ASP A 26 17.28 -10.32 -7.87
CA ASP A 26 18.25 -11.36 -7.50
C ASP A 26 17.57 -12.57 -6.84
N ARG A 27 16.61 -12.33 -5.94
CA ARG A 27 15.86 -13.40 -5.27
C ARG A 27 14.91 -14.14 -6.22
N ILE A 28 14.30 -13.43 -7.17
CA ILE A 28 13.50 -14.04 -8.24
C ILE A 28 14.39 -14.93 -9.13
N GLU A 29 15.60 -14.48 -9.49
CA GLU A 29 16.54 -15.29 -10.27
C GLU A 29 16.96 -16.56 -9.53
N LYS A 30 17.22 -16.46 -8.22
CA LYS A 30 17.50 -17.60 -7.35
C LYS A 30 16.29 -18.52 -7.12
N GLY A 31 15.09 -18.06 -7.44
CA GLY A 31 13.83 -18.81 -7.32
C GLY A 31 13.29 -18.96 -5.90
N TYR A 32 13.80 -18.21 -4.91
CA TYR A 32 13.27 -18.25 -3.54
C TYR A 32 13.63 -17.01 -2.72
N PHE A 33 12.88 -16.78 -1.65
CA PHE A 33 13.17 -15.82 -0.58
C PHE A 33 13.36 -16.55 0.75
N ILE A 34 14.21 -16.01 1.62
CA ILE A 34 14.21 -16.36 3.04
C ILE A 34 13.48 -15.24 3.77
N VAL A 35 12.39 -15.58 4.45
CA VAL A 35 11.54 -14.61 5.15
C VAL A 35 11.54 -14.91 6.63
N THR A 36 11.98 -13.94 7.42
CA THR A 36 11.91 -13.98 8.89
C THR A 36 10.56 -13.45 9.36
N ASN A 37 9.87 -14.21 10.21
CA ASN A 37 8.66 -13.75 10.86
C ASN A 37 9.02 -12.71 11.95
N PRO A 38 8.44 -11.49 11.91
CA PRO A 38 8.83 -10.41 12.81
C PRO A 38 8.43 -10.64 14.27
N PHE A 39 7.56 -11.61 14.57
CA PHE A 39 7.06 -11.87 15.92
C PHE A 39 7.78 -13.02 16.60
N ASN A 40 8.02 -14.12 15.90
CA ASN A 40 8.65 -15.32 16.47
C ASN A 40 10.09 -15.56 15.98
N ARG A 41 10.61 -14.68 15.12
CA ARG A 41 11.99 -14.71 14.58
C ARG A 41 12.34 -15.95 13.75
N GLN A 42 11.37 -16.82 13.47
CA GLN A 42 11.60 -18.01 12.64
C GLN A 42 11.72 -17.61 11.17
N SER A 43 12.78 -18.09 10.53
CA SER A 43 13.01 -17.94 9.11
C SER A 43 12.40 -19.11 8.35
N ARG A 44 11.76 -18.83 7.22
CA ARG A 44 11.28 -19.86 6.30
C ARG A 44 11.69 -19.55 4.87
N ARG A 45 11.88 -20.60 4.10
CA ARG A 45 12.00 -20.50 2.64
C ARG A 45 10.62 -20.29 2.03
N VAL A 46 10.54 -19.37 1.07
CA VAL A 46 9.37 -19.15 0.21
C VAL A 46 9.87 -19.32 -1.22
N ASP A 47 9.44 -20.38 -1.89
CA ASP A 47 9.76 -20.57 -3.30
C ASP A 47 9.04 -19.51 -4.15
N ALA A 48 9.75 -19.01 -5.16
CA ALA A 48 9.36 -17.85 -5.93
C ALA A 48 9.60 -18.07 -7.42
N THR A 49 9.21 -19.24 -7.91
CA THR A 49 9.20 -19.55 -9.34
C THR A 49 7.78 -19.41 -9.92
N PRO A 50 7.61 -19.31 -11.25
CA PRO A 50 6.30 -19.32 -11.90
C PRO A 50 5.48 -20.60 -11.67
N LYS A 51 6.12 -21.69 -11.19
CA LYS A 51 5.42 -22.93 -10.81
C LYS A 51 4.77 -22.83 -9.43
N ASP A 52 5.30 -21.97 -8.57
CA ASP A 52 4.85 -21.82 -7.18
C ASP A 52 3.93 -20.60 -7.00
N ILE A 53 4.28 -19.50 -7.67
CA ILE A 53 3.64 -18.18 -7.52
C ILE A 53 2.74 -17.88 -8.70
N HIS A 54 1.44 -17.76 -8.41
CA HIS A 54 0.41 -17.34 -9.34
C HIS A 54 0.52 -15.84 -9.63
N THR A 55 0.60 -15.00 -8.60
CA THR A 55 0.62 -13.55 -8.77
C THR A 55 1.59 -12.89 -7.80
N ILE A 56 2.36 -11.93 -8.31
CA ILE A 56 3.17 -11.01 -7.51
C ILE A 56 2.39 -9.70 -7.36
N VAL A 57 2.18 -9.28 -6.12
CA VAL A 57 1.43 -8.07 -5.76
C VAL A 57 2.41 -7.03 -5.26
N PHE A 58 2.59 -5.96 -6.02
CA PHE A 58 3.45 -4.84 -5.65
C PHE A 58 2.68 -3.74 -4.93
N TRP A 59 3.36 -3.08 -4.00
CA TRP A 59 2.83 -1.97 -3.21
C TRP A 59 3.89 -0.90 -3.16
N SER A 60 3.56 0.29 -3.65
CA SER A 60 4.52 1.38 -3.63
C SER A 60 3.88 2.75 -3.70
N LYS A 61 4.60 3.72 -3.13
CA LYS A 61 4.40 5.16 -3.34
C LYS A 61 5.33 5.72 -4.42
N ASN A 62 6.33 4.95 -4.86
CA ASN A 62 7.29 5.32 -5.89
C ASN A 62 7.73 4.08 -6.72
N TYR A 63 7.14 3.91 -7.89
CA TYR A 63 7.52 2.87 -8.84
C TYR A 63 8.66 3.29 -9.79
N GLY A 64 9.29 4.44 -9.60
CA GLY A 64 10.41 4.91 -10.44
C GLY A 64 11.51 3.86 -10.57
N PRO A 65 12.14 3.40 -9.47
CA PRO A 65 13.21 2.39 -9.53
C PRO A 65 12.75 1.05 -10.13
N PHE A 66 11.49 0.67 -9.92
CA PHE A 66 10.88 -0.50 -10.54
C PHE A 66 10.82 -0.36 -12.08
N LEU A 67 10.43 0.81 -12.57
CA LEU A 67 10.33 1.12 -14.00
C LEU A 67 11.70 1.27 -14.66
N ASP A 68 12.67 1.90 -13.99
CA ASP A 68 14.03 2.09 -14.50
C ASP A 68 14.71 0.75 -14.79
N LEU A 69 14.51 -0.23 -13.90
CA LEU A 69 14.98 -1.61 -14.06
C LEU A 69 14.13 -2.44 -15.03
N ARG A 70 13.05 -1.87 -15.59
CA ARG A 70 12.07 -2.56 -16.45
C ARG A 70 11.54 -3.84 -15.80
N ALA A 71 11.35 -3.81 -14.47
CA ALA A 71 11.07 -5.01 -13.69
C ALA A 71 9.77 -5.70 -14.11
N HIS A 72 8.73 -4.96 -14.50
CA HIS A 72 7.49 -5.54 -15.04
C HIS A 72 7.75 -6.40 -16.28
N LYS A 73 8.59 -5.92 -17.20
CA LYS A 73 8.90 -6.65 -18.44
C LYS A 73 9.67 -7.94 -18.13
N ILE A 74 10.68 -7.86 -17.26
CA ILE A 74 11.46 -9.02 -16.82
C ILE A 74 10.55 -10.07 -16.18
N LEU A 75 9.67 -9.67 -15.26
CA LEU A 75 8.82 -10.59 -14.52
C LEU A 75 7.73 -11.21 -15.40
N VAL A 76 7.12 -10.44 -16.30
CA VAL A 76 6.16 -10.97 -17.28
C VAL A 76 6.83 -11.95 -18.23
N GLN A 77 8.03 -11.64 -18.72
CA GLN A 77 8.80 -12.56 -19.58
C GLN A 77 9.16 -13.87 -18.85
N LYS A 78 9.41 -13.80 -17.54
CA LYS A 78 9.62 -14.98 -16.69
C LYS A 78 8.32 -15.75 -16.40
N GLY A 79 7.15 -15.26 -16.80
CA GLY A 79 5.87 -15.96 -16.66
C GLY A 79 5.09 -15.61 -15.38
N PHE A 80 5.40 -14.50 -14.70
CA PHE A 80 4.62 -14.06 -13.55
C PHE A 80 3.45 -13.17 -13.94
N HIS A 81 2.31 -13.34 -13.26
CA HIS A 81 1.25 -12.34 -13.26
C HIS A 81 1.52 -11.25 -12.22
N LEU A 82 1.23 -9.99 -12.58
CA LEU A 82 1.54 -8.83 -11.77
C LEU A 82 0.27 -8.05 -11.40
N PHE A 83 0.17 -7.61 -10.15
CA PHE A 83 -0.86 -6.68 -9.70
C PHE A 83 -0.23 -5.54 -8.88
N PHE A 84 -0.74 -4.32 -9.05
CA PHE A 84 -0.13 -3.10 -8.51
C PHE A 84 -1.08 -2.35 -7.58
N ASN A 85 -0.66 -2.18 -6.34
CA ASN A 85 -1.24 -1.20 -5.45
C ASN A 85 -0.41 0.09 -5.53
N PHE A 86 -0.99 1.15 -6.08
CA PHE A 86 -0.40 2.49 -6.13
C PHE A 86 -0.88 3.30 -4.95
N THR A 87 0.01 3.71 -4.05
CA THR A 87 -0.36 4.60 -2.96
C THR A 87 -0.02 6.05 -3.34
N ILE A 88 -1.03 6.81 -3.75
CA ILE A 88 -0.88 8.20 -4.19
C ILE A 88 -1.81 9.07 -3.33
N ASN A 89 -1.21 9.85 -2.44
CA ASN A 89 -1.88 10.81 -1.58
C ASN A 89 -1.55 12.25 -2.01
N THR A 90 -2.25 13.21 -1.42
CA THR A 90 -1.90 14.63 -1.49
C THR A 90 -0.44 14.84 -1.11
N PRO A 91 0.36 15.58 -1.93
CA PRO A 91 1.81 15.69 -1.78
C PRO A 91 2.21 16.62 -0.63
N LEU A 92 1.90 16.20 0.60
CA LEU A 92 2.27 16.91 1.82
C LEU A 92 3.64 16.43 2.31
N LYS A 93 4.70 17.20 2.05
CA LYS A 93 6.07 16.85 2.47
C LYS A 93 6.20 16.68 3.99
N GLU A 94 5.31 17.29 4.78
CA GLU A 94 5.28 17.08 6.24
C GLU A 94 4.80 15.68 6.66
N LEU A 95 3.98 15.03 5.84
CA LEU A 95 3.54 13.65 6.05
C LEU A 95 4.41 12.65 5.28
N GLU A 96 4.85 12.99 4.07
CA GLU A 96 5.52 12.11 3.13
C GLU A 96 6.75 12.80 2.49
N PRO A 97 7.80 13.09 3.27
CA PRO A 97 8.91 13.95 2.82
C PRO A 97 9.76 13.35 1.69
N GLY A 98 9.96 12.03 1.71
CA GLY A 98 10.85 11.33 0.79
C GLY A 98 10.17 10.80 -0.47
N LEU A 99 9.04 11.39 -0.87
CA LEU A 99 8.34 11.00 -2.10
C LEU A 99 8.68 11.93 -3.27
N PRO A 100 8.75 11.37 -4.50
CA PRO A 100 8.73 12.15 -5.72
C PRO A 100 7.44 12.96 -5.84
N ASP A 101 7.47 13.96 -6.71
CA ASP A 101 6.34 14.86 -6.87
C ASP A 101 5.12 14.15 -7.48
N LEU A 102 3.93 14.74 -7.29
CA LEU A 102 2.68 14.09 -7.68
C LEU A 102 2.62 13.77 -9.19
N SER A 103 3.10 14.68 -10.03
CA SER A 103 3.16 14.49 -11.48
C SER A 103 3.99 13.27 -11.89
N GLU A 104 5.14 13.07 -11.25
CA GLU A 104 6.02 11.93 -11.49
C GLU A 104 5.35 10.62 -11.06
N ARG A 105 4.74 10.59 -9.87
CA ARG A 105 4.02 9.40 -9.39
C ARG A 105 2.83 9.04 -10.31
N LEU A 106 2.11 10.03 -10.82
CA LEU A 106 1.04 9.82 -11.81
C LEU A 106 1.60 9.32 -13.15
N ALA A 107 2.75 9.83 -13.60
CA ALA A 107 3.42 9.36 -14.80
C ALA A 107 3.87 7.88 -14.67
N GLN A 108 4.32 7.46 -13.49
CA GLN A 108 4.64 6.07 -13.20
C GLN A 108 3.41 5.16 -13.33
N VAL A 109 2.24 5.57 -12.81
CA VAL A 109 0.99 4.81 -12.99
C VAL A 109 0.67 4.67 -14.46
N ARG A 110 0.64 5.81 -15.18
CA ARG A 110 0.36 5.84 -16.62
C ARG A 110 1.27 4.89 -17.39
N ARG A 111 2.56 4.86 -17.06
CA ARG A 111 3.52 3.97 -17.71
C ARG A 111 3.22 2.50 -17.46
N ILE A 112 2.96 2.12 -16.20
CA ILE A 112 2.68 0.74 -15.84
C ILE A 112 1.39 0.25 -16.49
N VAL A 113 0.30 1.03 -16.44
CA VAL A 113 -0.98 0.60 -17.00
C VAL A 113 -0.98 0.61 -18.53
N TRP A 114 -0.15 1.45 -19.16
CA TRP A 114 0.07 1.45 -20.61
C TRP A 114 0.83 0.20 -21.07
N ASP A 115 1.92 -0.16 -20.38
CA ASP A 115 2.71 -1.35 -20.72
C ASP A 115 1.98 -2.66 -20.34
N LEU A 116 0.96 -2.60 -19.46
CA LEU A 116 0.18 -3.74 -18.98
C LEU A 116 -1.33 -3.47 -19.16
N SER A 117 -2.10 -3.46 -18.08
CA SER A 117 -3.53 -3.16 -18.09
C SER A 117 -3.93 -2.40 -16.83
N PRO A 118 -4.82 -1.41 -16.91
CA PRO A 118 -5.36 -0.74 -15.74
C PRO A 118 -6.18 -1.67 -14.83
N GLY A 119 -6.71 -2.78 -15.36
CA GLY A 119 -7.38 -3.81 -14.54
C GLY A 119 -6.43 -4.53 -13.57
N GLN A 120 -5.11 -4.40 -13.77
CA GLN A 120 -4.08 -4.96 -12.89
C GLN A 120 -3.64 -3.96 -11.80
N ALA A 121 -4.37 -2.86 -11.61
CA ALA A 121 -3.99 -1.81 -10.69
C ALA A 121 -5.15 -1.34 -9.81
N ALA A 122 -4.82 -1.05 -8.54
CA ALA A 122 -5.70 -0.36 -7.61
C ALA A 122 -4.99 0.88 -7.06
N TRP A 123 -5.73 1.97 -6.94
CA TRP A 123 -5.28 3.16 -6.26
C TRP A 123 -5.60 3.08 -4.79
N ARG A 124 -4.63 3.44 -3.96
CA ARG A 124 -4.76 3.61 -2.52
C ARG A 124 -4.57 5.09 -2.17
N PHE A 125 -5.66 5.76 -1.85
CA PHE A 125 -5.62 7.06 -1.17
C PHE A 125 -5.62 6.78 0.33
N ASP A 126 -4.47 6.33 0.83
CA ASP A 126 -4.36 5.66 2.11
C ASP A 126 -3.05 6.00 2.85
N PRO A 127 -3.12 6.31 4.15
CA PRO A 127 -4.34 6.60 4.92
C PRO A 127 -4.84 8.05 4.71
N ILE A 128 -6.11 8.29 5.02
CA ILE A 128 -6.62 9.63 5.32
C ILE A 128 -6.14 10.02 6.72
N CYS A 129 -5.43 11.15 6.80
CA CYS A 129 -4.85 11.67 8.02
C CYS A 129 -5.54 12.97 8.42
N PHE A 130 -5.84 13.11 9.72
CA PHE A 130 -6.14 14.39 10.36
C PHE A 130 -5.07 14.65 11.41
N TYR A 131 -4.60 15.89 11.50
CA TYR A 131 -3.56 16.26 12.45
C TYR A 131 -3.64 17.73 12.86
N GLU A 132 -3.18 18.01 14.07
CA GLU A 132 -3.03 19.35 14.61
C GLU A 132 -1.56 19.78 14.55
N LYS A 133 -1.32 21.03 14.16
CA LYS A 133 0.00 21.68 14.16
C LYS A 133 -0.16 23.16 14.44
N GLY A 134 0.46 23.66 15.51
CA GLY A 134 0.37 25.07 15.90
C GLY A 134 -1.06 25.55 16.17
N GLY A 135 -1.90 24.71 16.81
CA GLY A 135 -3.29 25.03 17.13
C GLY A 135 -4.26 25.00 15.94
N ARG A 136 -3.81 24.60 14.75
CA ARG A 136 -4.65 24.45 13.55
C ARG A 136 -4.78 22.99 13.14
N VAL A 137 -5.96 22.62 12.65
CA VAL A 137 -6.27 21.27 12.16
C VAL A 137 -6.09 21.20 10.64
N PHE A 138 -5.41 20.16 10.18
CA PHE A 138 -5.11 19.87 8.79
C PHE A 138 -5.54 18.45 8.44
N ASN A 139 -5.64 18.17 7.14
CA ASN A 139 -5.86 16.83 6.60
C ASN A 139 -5.16 16.68 5.24
N ASN A 140 -5.23 15.49 4.63
CA ASN A 140 -4.61 15.21 3.35
C ASN A 140 -5.60 15.01 2.18
N LEU A 141 -6.82 15.58 2.24
CA LEU A 141 -7.87 15.38 1.23
C LEU A 141 -7.80 16.35 0.04
N ASP A 142 -7.06 17.46 0.14
CA ASP A 142 -7.14 18.61 -0.78
C ASP A 142 -7.00 18.26 -2.27
N THR A 143 -6.22 17.24 -2.63
CA THR A 143 -6.01 16.83 -4.04
C THR A 143 -6.70 15.53 -4.41
N PHE A 144 -7.58 14.99 -3.56
CA PHE A 144 -8.27 13.73 -3.80
C PHE A 144 -8.99 13.72 -5.15
N GLU A 145 -9.83 14.74 -5.42
CA GLU A 145 -10.62 14.85 -6.64
C GLU A 145 -9.75 14.96 -7.90
N TYR A 146 -8.67 15.74 -7.83
CA TYR A 146 -7.71 15.87 -8.91
C TYR A 146 -7.04 14.53 -9.22
N ILE A 147 -6.54 13.82 -8.20
CA ILE A 147 -5.88 12.52 -8.37
C ILE A 147 -6.89 11.49 -8.91
N ALA A 148 -8.11 11.45 -8.39
CA ALA A 148 -9.17 10.57 -8.85
C ALA A 148 -9.48 10.79 -10.33
N GLY A 149 -9.63 12.04 -10.78
CA GLY A 149 -9.87 12.39 -12.18
C GLY A 149 -8.70 11.99 -13.10
N GLN A 150 -7.45 12.14 -12.64
CA GLN A 150 -6.28 11.69 -13.42
C GLN A 150 -6.23 10.16 -13.53
N LEU A 151 -6.52 9.44 -12.45
CA LEU A 151 -6.44 7.98 -12.43
C LEU A 151 -7.61 7.31 -13.15
N SER A 152 -8.81 7.90 -13.11
CA SER A 152 -9.95 7.39 -13.88
C SER A 152 -9.72 7.50 -15.39
N GLN A 153 -9.09 8.58 -15.86
CA GLN A 153 -8.66 8.73 -17.26
C GLN A 153 -7.63 7.67 -17.68
N MET A 154 -6.90 7.10 -16.72
CA MET A 154 -5.98 5.98 -16.95
C MET A 154 -6.67 4.61 -16.87
N GLY A 155 -7.99 4.57 -16.65
CA GLY A 155 -8.78 3.35 -16.56
C GLY A 155 -8.76 2.67 -15.19
N ILE A 156 -8.21 3.31 -14.15
CA ILE A 156 -8.23 2.77 -12.78
C ILE A 156 -9.67 2.77 -12.26
N LYS A 157 -10.12 1.61 -11.78
CA LYS A 157 -11.50 1.42 -11.29
C LYS A 157 -11.63 1.21 -9.79
N GLN A 158 -10.52 1.14 -9.06
CA GLN A 158 -10.53 0.84 -7.63
C GLN A 158 -9.81 1.93 -6.84
N CYS A 159 -10.54 2.59 -5.95
CA CYS A 159 -9.98 3.45 -4.90
C CYS A 159 -10.10 2.75 -3.55
N ILE A 160 -8.99 2.59 -2.86
CA ILE A 160 -8.90 1.99 -1.54
C ILE A 160 -8.52 3.09 -0.56
N THR A 161 -9.23 3.18 0.57
CA THR A 161 -8.87 4.11 1.65
C THR A 161 -9.09 3.49 3.03
N SER A 162 -8.53 4.14 4.04
CA SER A 162 -8.75 3.94 5.48
C SER A 162 -8.38 5.22 6.20
N PHE A 163 -8.78 5.36 7.46
CA PHE A 163 -8.31 6.43 8.32
C PHE A 163 -7.05 6.00 9.06
N TYR A 164 -6.19 6.96 9.38
CA TYR A 164 -4.97 6.69 10.15
C TYR A 164 -5.27 5.96 11.47
N ASP A 165 -4.62 4.81 11.68
CA ASP A 165 -4.58 4.12 12.97
C ASP A 165 -3.43 4.66 13.85
N PRO A 166 -3.65 4.89 15.15
CA PRO A 166 -2.59 5.29 16.07
C PRO A 166 -1.59 4.15 16.30
N TYR A 167 -0.29 4.43 16.09
CA TYR A 167 0.79 3.49 16.36
C TYR A 167 1.79 4.04 17.37
N LYS A 168 2.15 3.25 18.38
CA LYS A 168 3.16 3.61 19.41
C LYS A 168 4.48 4.11 18.80
N LYS A 169 4.94 3.47 17.71
CA LYS A 169 6.16 3.86 17.01
C LYS A 169 6.07 5.21 16.31
N VAL A 170 4.89 5.57 15.78
CA VAL A 170 4.65 6.87 15.15
C VAL A 170 4.70 7.96 16.23
N ALA A 171 4.08 7.74 17.38
CA ALA A 171 4.17 8.66 18.51
C ALA A 171 5.62 8.87 18.99
N ALA A 172 6.41 7.80 19.09
CA ALA A 172 7.84 7.88 19.43
C ALA A 172 8.65 8.66 18.37
N ARG A 173 8.36 8.43 17.08
CA ARG A 173 8.99 9.14 15.97
C ARG A 173 8.72 10.64 16.03
N ILE A 174 7.45 11.03 16.19
CA ILE A 174 7.02 12.42 16.33
C ILE A 174 7.73 13.08 17.52
N LYS A 175 7.69 12.46 18.71
CA LYS A 175 8.32 13.02 19.93
C LYS A 175 9.82 13.32 19.71
N ARG A 176 10.52 12.40 19.06
CA ARG A 176 11.95 12.58 18.75
C ARG A 176 12.18 13.70 17.74
N MET A 177 11.35 13.83 16.71
CA MET A 177 11.46 14.93 15.75
C MET A 177 11.18 16.29 16.40
N THR A 178 10.21 16.37 17.32
CA THR A 178 9.95 17.58 18.11
C THR A 178 11.16 17.97 18.96
N GLY A 179 11.83 17.00 19.59
CA GLY A 179 13.08 17.24 20.34
C GLY A 179 14.24 17.75 19.48
N LEU A 180 14.16 17.60 18.15
CA LEU A 180 15.13 18.11 17.18
C LEU A 180 14.70 19.46 16.56
N GLY A 181 13.69 20.13 17.12
CA GLY A 181 13.26 21.47 16.70
C GLY A 181 12.17 21.50 15.63
N SER A 182 11.60 20.36 15.24
CA SER A 182 10.43 20.34 14.34
C SER A 182 9.15 20.75 15.09
N PRO A 183 8.21 21.47 14.45
CA PRO A 183 6.92 21.76 15.07
C PRO A 183 6.19 20.47 15.42
N MET A 184 5.62 20.41 16.63
CA MET A 184 4.89 19.23 17.08
C MET A 184 3.64 19.01 16.20
N LEU A 185 3.60 17.87 15.51
CA LEU A 185 2.44 17.38 14.79
C LEU A 185 1.74 16.31 15.63
N LYS A 186 0.44 16.41 15.83
CA LYS A 186 -0.36 15.42 16.56
C LYS A 186 -1.46 14.87 15.66
N PHE A 187 -1.42 13.59 15.34
CA PHE A 187 -2.55 12.95 14.66
C PHE A 187 -3.78 12.94 15.56
N ILE A 188 -4.94 13.23 14.98
CA ILE A 188 -6.22 13.28 15.66
C ILE A 188 -7.25 12.40 14.95
N ASP A 189 -8.22 11.90 15.70
CA ASP A 189 -9.39 11.24 15.13
C ASP A 189 -10.45 12.32 14.82
N PRO A 190 -10.92 12.46 13.56
CA PRO A 190 -11.94 13.44 13.22
C PRO A 190 -13.35 13.09 13.70
N GLY A 191 -13.56 11.91 14.29
CA GLY A 191 -14.85 11.44 14.78
C GLY A 191 -15.72 10.76 13.72
N MET A 192 -16.66 9.93 14.18
CA MET A 192 -17.49 9.06 13.34
C MET A 192 -18.29 9.83 12.27
N GLU A 193 -18.92 10.94 12.66
CA GLU A 193 -19.73 11.77 11.75
C GLU A 193 -18.88 12.35 10.61
N ARG A 194 -17.72 12.93 10.93
CA ARG A 194 -16.82 13.49 9.92
C ARG A 194 -16.29 12.40 8.99
N LYS A 195 -15.87 11.25 9.54
CA LYS A 195 -15.44 10.08 8.73
C LYS A 195 -16.54 9.64 7.76
N THR A 196 -17.76 9.54 8.25
CA THR A 196 -18.95 9.16 7.47
C THR A 196 -19.17 10.12 6.29
N ASN A 197 -19.16 11.43 6.56
CA ASN A 197 -19.36 12.45 5.53
C ASN A 197 -18.26 12.42 4.47
N ILE A 198 -17.01 12.18 4.88
CA ILE A 198 -15.87 12.04 3.97
C ILE A 198 -16.08 10.84 3.05
N ILE A 199 -16.39 9.65 3.59
CA ILE A 199 -16.59 8.46 2.76
C ILE A 199 -17.75 8.62 1.79
N ARG A 200 -18.88 9.21 2.23
CA ARG A 200 -20.01 9.50 1.33
C ARG A 200 -19.62 10.46 0.21
N SER A 201 -18.92 11.54 0.53
CA SER A 201 -18.46 12.53 -0.45
C SER A 201 -17.48 11.91 -1.47
N MET A 202 -16.53 11.10 -0.99
CA MET A 202 -15.60 10.36 -1.86
C MET A 202 -16.37 9.42 -2.80
N ALA A 203 -17.28 8.61 -2.29
CA ALA A 203 -18.07 7.69 -3.11
C ALA A 203 -18.92 8.42 -4.16
N GLN A 204 -19.58 9.51 -3.77
CA GLN A 204 -20.37 10.34 -4.69
C GLN A 204 -19.51 10.94 -5.81
N PHE A 205 -18.29 11.39 -5.50
CA PHE A 205 -17.35 11.90 -6.50
C PHE A 205 -16.83 10.80 -7.44
N LEU A 206 -16.51 9.62 -6.89
CA LEU A 206 -15.94 8.51 -7.65
C LEU A 206 -16.95 7.79 -8.56
N ASN A 207 -18.23 7.75 -8.19
CA ASN A 207 -19.28 7.07 -8.94
C ASN A 207 -19.39 7.51 -10.42
N PRO A 208 -19.50 8.81 -10.77
CA PRO A 208 -19.52 9.24 -12.17
C PRO A 208 -18.19 8.98 -12.92
N LEU A 209 -17.10 8.71 -12.20
CA LEU A 209 -15.81 8.32 -12.78
C LEU A 209 -15.70 6.81 -13.05
N GLY A 210 -16.73 6.02 -12.69
CA GLY A 210 -16.71 4.55 -12.80
C GLY A 210 -15.67 3.89 -11.88
N MET A 211 -15.38 4.52 -10.74
CA MET A 211 -14.41 4.04 -9.76
C MET A 211 -15.10 3.64 -8.47
N ASP A 212 -14.87 2.39 -8.04
CA ASP A 212 -15.45 1.84 -6.82
C ASP A 212 -14.59 2.21 -5.60
N LEU A 213 -15.26 2.59 -4.49
CA LEU A 213 -14.61 2.87 -3.22
C LEU A 213 -14.58 1.63 -2.32
N PHE A 214 -13.40 1.32 -1.80
CA PHE A 214 -13.16 0.21 -0.87
C PHE A 214 -12.56 0.72 0.45
N LEU A 215 -13.09 0.25 1.58
CA LEU A 215 -12.55 0.57 2.89
C LEU A 215 -11.72 -0.57 3.46
N CYS A 216 -10.46 -0.30 3.78
CA CYS A 216 -9.54 -1.28 4.36
C CYS A 216 -9.56 -1.22 5.88
N CYS A 217 -10.08 -2.27 6.53
CA CYS A 217 -10.09 -2.39 8.00
C CYS A 217 -10.97 -1.33 8.73
N GLU A 218 -12.05 -0.88 8.09
CA GLU A 218 -12.99 0.13 8.62
C GLU A 218 -14.39 -0.47 8.93
N LYS A 219 -14.46 -1.74 9.36
CA LYS A 219 -15.75 -2.44 9.60
C LYS A 219 -16.66 -1.66 10.55
N GLU A 220 -16.11 -1.15 11.65
CA GLU A 220 -16.88 -0.40 12.65
C GLU A 220 -17.53 0.85 12.05
N LEU A 221 -16.75 1.65 11.31
CA LEU A 221 -17.25 2.81 10.59
C LEU A 221 -18.32 2.40 9.55
N MET A 222 -18.06 1.34 8.77
CA MET A 222 -18.98 0.88 7.74
C MET A 222 -20.33 0.45 8.30
N ASP A 223 -20.32 -0.33 9.39
CA ASP A 223 -21.54 -0.84 10.02
C ASP A 223 -22.30 0.25 10.75
N ALA A 224 -21.60 1.05 11.57
CA ALA A 224 -22.23 2.08 12.40
C ALA A 224 -22.84 3.22 11.56
N ALA A 225 -22.25 3.52 10.40
CA ALA A 225 -22.68 4.62 9.55
C ALA A 225 -23.52 4.20 8.33
N GLY A 226 -23.79 2.90 8.16
CA GLY A 226 -24.58 2.37 7.05
C GLY A 226 -23.96 2.66 5.67
N LEU A 227 -22.64 2.42 5.52
CA LEU A 227 -21.89 2.81 4.32
C LEU A 227 -21.89 1.75 3.20
N GLN A 228 -22.66 0.68 3.32
CA GLN A 228 -22.64 -0.46 2.39
C GLN A 228 -23.10 -0.10 0.97
N THR A 229 -23.88 0.98 0.81
CA THR A 229 -24.30 1.52 -0.49
C THR A 229 -23.26 2.46 -1.11
N TYR A 230 -22.25 2.89 -0.35
CA TYR A 230 -21.22 3.86 -0.77
C TYR A 230 -19.84 3.22 -0.96
N ALA A 231 -19.51 2.19 -0.17
CA ALA A 231 -18.20 1.56 -0.22
C ALA A 231 -18.26 0.08 0.19
N SER A 232 -17.30 -0.70 -0.28
CA SER A 232 -17.17 -2.13 0.02
C SER A 232 -15.96 -2.44 0.92
N PRO A 233 -15.99 -3.52 1.73
CA PRO A 233 -14.81 -3.98 2.44
C PRO A 233 -13.68 -4.36 1.47
N ASN A 234 -12.44 -4.00 1.80
CA ASN A 234 -11.31 -4.21 0.89
C ASN A 234 -10.51 -5.51 1.12
N ALA A 235 -10.01 -6.07 0.02
CA ALA A 235 -8.93 -7.04 -0.02
C ALA A 235 -7.76 -6.47 -0.85
N CYS A 236 -6.75 -5.87 -0.21
CA CYS A 236 -5.58 -5.37 -0.95
C CYS A 236 -4.72 -6.49 -1.59
N ILE A 237 -4.91 -7.72 -1.12
CA ILE A 237 -4.43 -8.95 -1.77
C ILE A 237 -5.66 -9.81 -2.01
N ASN A 238 -6.05 -9.97 -3.28
CA ASN A 238 -7.33 -10.54 -3.63
C ASN A 238 -7.17 -11.69 -4.64
N GLY A 239 -6.94 -12.90 -4.12
CA GLY A 239 -6.84 -14.09 -4.96
C GLY A 239 -8.08 -14.34 -5.83
N ARG A 240 -9.27 -13.90 -5.41
CA ARG A 240 -10.49 -14.01 -6.23
C ARG A 240 -10.40 -13.08 -7.46
N LEU A 241 -9.97 -11.83 -7.26
CA LEU A 241 -9.71 -10.90 -8.37
C LEU A 241 -8.61 -11.43 -9.30
N TYR A 242 -7.52 -11.97 -8.75
CA TYR A 242 -6.42 -12.48 -9.56
C TYR A 242 -6.84 -13.69 -10.38
N LYS A 243 -7.75 -14.53 -9.87
CA LYS A 243 -8.37 -15.61 -10.63
C LYS A 243 -9.19 -15.08 -11.81
N THR A 244 -9.96 -14.01 -11.61
CA THR A 244 -10.70 -13.36 -12.68
C THR A 244 -9.78 -12.75 -13.74
N LEU A 245 -8.69 -12.11 -13.32
CA LEU A 245 -7.75 -11.43 -14.24
C LEU A 245 -6.86 -12.39 -15.03
N PHE A 246 -6.40 -13.48 -14.38
CA PHE A 246 -5.33 -14.33 -14.92
C PHE A 246 -5.71 -15.80 -15.06
N GLY A 247 -6.91 -16.21 -14.64
CA GLY A 247 -7.34 -17.60 -14.62
C GLY A 247 -6.73 -18.39 -13.46
N GLY A 248 -6.59 -19.71 -13.63
CA GLY A 248 -5.91 -20.57 -12.66
C GLY A 248 -6.63 -20.73 -11.30
N ASN A 249 -5.86 -21.12 -10.28
CA ASN A 249 -6.34 -21.40 -8.93
C ASN A 249 -5.47 -20.72 -7.86
N PRO A 250 -5.37 -19.38 -7.87
CA PRO A 250 -4.66 -18.67 -6.79
C PRO A 250 -5.29 -18.95 -5.43
N GLU A 251 -4.50 -18.79 -4.37
CA GLU A 251 -4.96 -18.87 -2.99
C GLU A 251 -6.11 -17.87 -2.72
N THR A 252 -7.28 -18.39 -2.40
CA THR A 252 -8.50 -17.61 -2.12
C THR A 252 -8.91 -17.63 -0.65
N ARG A 253 -8.26 -18.45 0.19
CA ARG A 253 -8.55 -18.48 1.63
C ARG A 253 -8.14 -17.18 2.28
N GLY A 254 -8.91 -16.74 3.27
CA GLY A 254 -8.61 -15.54 4.05
C GLY A 254 -7.27 -15.65 4.78
N ASP A 255 -6.54 -14.54 4.84
CA ASP A 255 -5.29 -14.44 5.60
C ASP A 255 -5.60 -14.22 7.08
N TYR A 256 -5.47 -15.26 7.90
CA TYR A 256 -5.69 -15.20 9.35
C TYR A 256 -4.68 -14.31 10.09
N GLY A 257 -3.54 -13.98 9.46
CA GLY A 257 -2.58 -13.02 9.99
C GLY A 257 -2.99 -11.55 9.81
N GLN A 258 -4.08 -11.27 9.09
CA GLN A 258 -4.57 -9.92 8.86
C GLN A 258 -5.68 -9.52 9.85
N ARG A 259 -6.02 -8.22 9.85
CA ARG A 259 -7.01 -7.60 10.74
C ARG A 259 -8.47 -7.93 10.35
N ARG A 260 -8.81 -9.22 10.27
CA ARG A 260 -10.14 -9.71 9.84
C ARG A 260 -11.26 -9.19 10.74
N LYS A 261 -11.01 -9.06 12.05
CA LYS A 261 -11.97 -8.47 13.01
C LYS A 261 -12.33 -7.01 12.66
N LYS A 262 -11.42 -6.27 12.02
CA LYS A 262 -11.66 -4.92 11.50
C LYS A 262 -12.23 -4.90 10.07
N GLY A 263 -12.52 -6.05 9.46
CA GLY A 263 -13.11 -6.13 8.10
C GLY A 263 -12.12 -6.37 6.96
N CYS A 264 -10.86 -6.74 7.23
CA CYS A 264 -9.91 -7.09 6.17
C CYS A 264 -10.34 -8.37 5.42
N GLN A 265 -10.40 -8.29 4.08
CA GLN A 265 -10.78 -9.41 3.20
C GLN A 265 -9.60 -10.02 2.43
N CYS A 266 -8.35 -9.65 2.76
CA CYS A 266 -7.17 -10.16 2.06
C CYS A 266 -7.10 -11.68 2.07
N THR A 267 -6.67 -12.26 0.95
CA THR A 267 -6.34 -13.69 0.85
C THR A 267 -4.92 -13.96 1.33
N LYS A 268 -4.67 -15.20 1.72
CA LYS A 268 -3.37 -15.67 2.20
C LYS A 268 -2.31 -15.47 1.12
N SER A 269 -1.15 -14.99 1.55
CA SER A 269 -0.01 -14.66 0.69
C SER A 269 1.29 -14.78 1.46
N PHE A 270 2.40 -14.77 0.73
CA PHE A 270 3.75 -14.71 1.26
C PHE A 270 4.26 -13.27 1.17
N ASP A 271 4.24 -12.56 2.30
CA ASP A 271 4.88 -11.25 2.42
C ASP A 271 6.39 -11.41 2.59
N ILE A 272 7.17 -10.87 1.65
CA ILE A 272 8.63 -10.98 1.61
C ILE A 272 9.34 -9.77 2.24
N GLY A 273 8.61 -8.76 2.69
CA GLY A 273 9.19 -7.60 3.35
C GLY A 273 9.71 -7.92 4.77
N SER A 274 10.66 -7.12 5.24
CA SER A 274 11.22 -7.21 6.59
C SER A 274 11.15 -5.83 7.24
N TYR A 275 10.60 -5.74 8.46
CA TYR A 275 10.66 -4.48 9.20
C TYR A 275 12.08 -4.14 9.65
N GLU A 276 12.95 -5.13 9.79
CA GLU A 276 14.31 -4.92 10.31
C GLU A 276 15.29 -4.65 9.18
N ASP A 277 15.27 -5.49 8.16
CA ASP A 277 16.26 -5.49 7.08
C ASP A 277 15.92 -4.51 5.96
N HIS A 278 14.65 -4.10 5.86
CA HIS A 278 14.17 -3.24 4.77
C HIS A 278 13.53 -1.93 5.28
N PRO A 279 14.29 -1.04 5.94
CA PRO A 279 13.78 0.28 6.32
C PRO A 279 13.31 1.09 5.09
N CYS A 280 12.12 1.67 5.16
CA CYS A 280 11.61 2.51 4.07
C CYS A 280 12.12 3.95 4.20
N PHE A 281 12.81 4.46 3.17
CA PHE A 281 13.40 5.79 3.19
C PHE A 281 12.50 6.90 2.64
N HIS A 282 11.23 6.59 2.31
CA HIS A 282 10.22 7.63 2.10
C HIS A 282 9.91 8.43 3.37
N ASN A 283 10.25 7.89 4.54
CA ASN A 283 10.16 8.57 5.82
C ASN A 283 8.76 9.12 6.15
N CYS A 284 7.73 8.42 5.67
CA CYS A 284 6.34 8.82 5.89
C CYS A 284 6.03 8.83 7.40
N LEU A 285 5.56 9.97 7.90
CA LEU A 285 5.42 10.24 9.32
C LEU A 285 4.44 9.28 10.00
N PHE A 286 3.31 9.00 9.34
CA PHE A 286 2.25 8.10 9.81
C PHE A 286 2.58 6.61 9.68
N CYS A 287 3.72 6.25 9.08
CA CYS A 287 3.95 4.86 8.68
C CYS A 287 4.20 3.94 9.87
N TYR A 288 3.51 2.79 9.89
CA TYR A 288 3.77 1.70 10.84
C TYR A 288 5.00 0.87 10.48
N ALA A 289 5.57 1.00 9.28
CA ALA A 289 6.83 0.33 8.95
C ALA A 289 8.00 1.02 9.67
N ARG A 290 9.14 0.34 9.68
CA ARG A 290 10.41 0.97 10.06
C ARG A 290 10.82 1.92 8.94
N THR A 291 11.14 3.15 9.30
CA THR A 291 11.59 4.19 8.36
C THR A 291 13.07 4.45 8.52
N GLY A 292 13.68 5.11 7.53
CA GLY A 292 15.05 5.62 7.63
C GLY A 292 15.23 6.54 8.85
N LEU A 293 14.20 7.31 9.21
CA LEU A 293 14.20 8.10 10.44
C LEU A 293 14.43 7.22 11.67
N ASP A 294 13.87 6.00 11.74
CA ASP A 294 13.95 5.15 12.93
C ASP A 294 15.31 4.46 13.11
N ILE A 295 16.20 4.59 12.13
CA ILE A 295 17.58 4.10 12.23
C ILE A 295 18.35 5.08 13.12
N LYS A 296 18.81 4.61 14.29
CA LYS A 296 19.78 5.36 15.09
C LYS A 296 21.06 5.46 14.24
N LYS A 297 21.49 6.68 13.91
CA LYS A 297 22.89 6.86 13.51
C LYS A 297 23.71 6.44 14.73
N THR A 298 24.43 5.32 14.63
CA THR A 298 25.53 5.08 15.55
C THR A 298 26.42 6.29 15.41
N SER A 299 26.60 7.06 16.48
CA SER A 299 27.66 8.04 16.57
C SER A 299 28.95 7.26 16.38
N ILE A 300 29.44 7.24 15.14
CA ILE A 300 30.82 6.88 14.85
C ILE A 300 31.61 8.04 15.46
N GLY A 301 32.10 7.80 16.67
CA GLY A 301 33.21 8.57 17.23
C GLY A 301 34.50 8.19 16.52
#